data_AF-A0AB34BGL6-F1
#
_entry.id   AF-A0AB34BGL6-F1
#
_cell.length_a   1.000
_cell.length_b   1.000
_cell.length_c   1.000
_cell.angle_alpha   90.00
_cell.angle_beta   90.00
_cell.angle_gamma   90.00
#
_symmetry.space_group_name_H-M   'P 1'
#
loop_
_entity.id
_entity.type
_entity.pdbx_description
1 polymer ?
#
loop_
_entity_poly.entity_id
_entity_poly.type
_entity_poly.pdbx_seq_one_letter_code
_entity_poly.pdbx_strand_id
1 'polypeptide(L)'
;DLGFRLASIRNKAIAKASKEYIIQIDGDIVLHKDFVKDHVHFAKKGSFVTGSRVLIREGLTKKMLAERNCIISIHDKGTKNTINGVHLPWLSPLLQHYRQWDISYSRGCNMAFWKEDLLKVNGYNEAITGWGSEDHELVCRLINNGVRKRTIKFAGIVFHLYHELHGTDNLSNNRSILNETKVRKLTWCDKGIIQN
;
A
#
# COMPACT_ATOMS: atom_id res chain seq x y z
N ASP A 1 11.93 8.40 -21.92
CA ASP A 1 11.32 8.29 -20.58
C ASP A 1 12.43 8.02 -19.56
N LEU A 2 12.28 8.44 -18.30
CA LEU A 2 13.24 8.22 -17.20
C LEU A 2 12.92 6.93 -16.40
N GLY A 3 12.04 6.08 -16.93
CA GLY A 3 11.67 4.79 -16.35
C GLY A 3 10.64 4.88 -15.23
N PHE A 4 10.49 3.77 -14.50
CA PHE A 4 9.49 3.59 -13.44
C PHE A 4 9.78 4.48 -12.22
N ARG A 5 8.93 5.49 -12.02
CA ARG A 5 9.05 6.52 -10.96
C ARG A 5 7.83 6.58 -10.05
N LEU A 6 7.46 5.44 -9.48
CA LEU A 6 6.29 5.30 -8.60
C LEU A 6 6.36 6.21 -7.36
N ALA A 7 7.53 6.31 -6.72
CA ALA A 7 7.75 7.21 -5.59
C ALA A 7 7.43 8.67 -5.92
N SER A 8 7.92 9.16 -7.07
CA SER A 8 7.76 10.55 -7.49
C SER A 8 6.29 10.90 -7.80
N ILE A 9 5.56 10.03 -8.51
CA ILE A 9 4.14 10.29 -8.79
C ILE A 9 3.30 10.24 -7.51
N ARG A 10 3.60 9.33 -6.57
CA ARG A 10 2.94 9.27 -5.26
C ARG A 10 3.21 10.54 -4.44
N ASN A 11 4.45 11.03 -4.41
CA ASN A 11 4.79 12.30 -3.76
C ASN A 11 4.01 13.49 -4.33
N LYS A 12 3.94 13.61 -5.65
CA LYS A 12 3.15 14.65 -6.32
C LYS A 12 1.66 14.58 -5.94
N ALA A 13 1.11 13.36 -5.85
CA ALA A 13 -0.27 13.15 -5.44
C ALA A 13 -0.48 13.52 -3.96
N ILE A 14 0.41 13.10 -3.06
CA ILE A 14 0.36 13.44 -1.63
C ILE A 14 0.42 14.96 -1.43
N ALA A 15 1.32 15.65 -2.14
CA ALA A 15 1.44 17.11 -2.08
C ALA A 15 0.12 17.80 -2.47
N LYS A 16 -0.49 17.35 -3.57
CA LYS A 16 -1.76 17.90 -4.09
C LYS A 16 -3.02 17.48 -3.32
N ALA A 17 -2.98 16.40 -2.55
CA ALA A 17 -4.15 15.89 -1.83
C ALA A 17 -4.69 16.95 -0.84
N SER A 18 -5.98 17.28 -0.91
CA SER A 18 -6.58 18.33 -0.07
C SER A 18 -7.10 17.82 1.28
N LYS A 19 -7.21 16.50 1.45
CA LYS A 19 -7.75 15.88 2.66
C LYS A 19 -6.63 15.36 3.57
N GLU A 20 -6.93 15.30 4.87
CA GLU A 20 -5.98 14.85 5.88
C GLU A 20 -5.73 13.34 5.84
N TYR A 21 -6.70 12.56 5.40
CA TYR A 21 -6.58 11.10 5.33
C TYR A 21 -6.50 10.67 3.86
N ILE A 22 -5.41 9.98 3.53
CA ILE A 22 -5.06 9.57 2.18
C ILE A 22 -5.17 8.06 2.11
N ILE A 23 -6.02 7.56 1.22
CA ILE A 23 -6.10 6.14 0.87
C ILE A 23 -5.36 5.95 -0.44
N GLN A 24 -4.33 5.10 -0.42
CA GLN A 24 -3.51 4.77 -1.57
C GLN A 24 -3.93 3.41 -2.13
N ILE A 25 -4.10 3.40 -3.46
CA ILE A 25 -4.44 2.22 -4.25
C ILE A 25 -3.54 2.13 -5.47
N ASP A 26 -3.35 0.91 -5.98
CA ASP A 26 -2.71 0.71 -7.28
C ASP A 26 -3.75 0.72 -8.41
N GLY A 27 -3.30 0.90 -9.66
CA GLY A 27 -4.18 1.04 -10.83
C GLY A 27 -4.79 -0.27 -11.34
N ASP A 28 -4.36 -1.41 -10.79
CA ASP A 28 -4.66 -2.77 -11.22
C ASP A 28 -5.49 -3.53 -10.16
N ILE A 29 -6.27 -2.81 -9.36
CA ILE A 29 -7.13 -3.40 -8.34
C ILE A 29 -8.60 -3.02 -8.53
N VAL A 30 -9.49 -3.94 -8.17
CA VAL A 30 -10.93 -3.70 -8.03
C VAL A 30 -11.27 -3.58 -6.55
N LEU A 31 -12.00 -2.53 -6.19
CA LEU A 31 -12.36 -2.22 -4.80
C LEU A 31 -13.69 -2.86 -4.43
N HIS A 32 -13.78 -3.38 -3.20
CA HIS A 32 -15.08 -3.69 -2.62
C HIS A 32 -15.92 -2.42 -2.45
N LYS A 33 -17.25 -2.52 -2.59
CA LYS A 33 -18.18 -1.36 -2.52
C LYS A 33 -18.03 -0.52 -1.24
N ASP A 34 -17.70 -1.16 -0.12
CA ASP A 34 -17.52 -0.51 1.18
C ASP A 34 -16.05 -0.12 1.47
N PHE A 35 -15.13 -0.24 0.51
CA PHE A 35 -13.68 -0.04 0.72
C PHE A 35 -13.33 1.29 1.38
N VAL A 36 -13.88 2.40 0.88
CA VAL A 36 -13.62 3.74 1.46
C VAL A 36 -14.25 3.86 2.84
N LYS A 37 -15.49 3.37 3.01
CA LYS A 37 -16.20 3.38 4.30
C LYS A 37 -15.42 2.61 5.37
N ASP A 38 -14.90 1.45 5.02
CA ASP A 38 -14.11 0.60 5.91
C ASP A 38 -12.83 1.31 6.37
N HIS A 39 -12.09 1.93 5.44
CA HIS A 39 -10.88 2.69 5.76
C HIS A 39 -11.17 3.90 6.65
N VAL A 40 -12.23 4.67 6.34
CA VAL A 40 -12.64 5.83 7.15
C VAL A 40 -13.04 5.40 8.56
N HIS A 41 -13.83 4.32 8.69
CA HIS A 41 -14.23 3.79 10.00
C HIS A 41 -13.03 3.26 10.80
N PHE A 42 -12.05 2.66 10.11
CA PHE A 42 -10.86 2.10 10.75
C PHE A 42 -9.79 3.14 11.06
N ALA A 43 -9.87 4.35 10.50
CA ALA A 43 -8.85 5.40 10.64
C ALA A 43 -8.61 5.78 12.11
N LYS A 44 -7.34 5.98 12.49
CA LYS A 44 -6.93 6.43 13.82
C LYS A 44 -5.65 7.25 13.74
N LYS A 45 -5.64 8.45 14.32
CA LYS A 45 -4.46 9.34 14.38
C LYS A 45 -3.28 8.64 15.07
N GLY A 46 -2.06 8.98 14.67
CA GLY A 46 -0.83 8.33 15.14
C GLY A 46 -0.66 6.88 14.64
N SER A 47 -1.40 6.50 13.60
CA SER A 47 -1.28 5.19 12.97
C SER A 47 -1.52 5.25 11.46
N PHE A 48 -0.92 4.31 10.73
CA PHE A 48 -1.23 4.06 9.33
C PHE A 48 -1.83 2.67 9.14
N VAL A 49 -2.55 2.48 8.05
CA VAL A 49 -3.29 1.25 7.75
C VAL A 49 -2.62 0.50 6.61
N THR A 50 -2.49 -0.81 6.75
CA THR A 50 -2.19 -1.74 5.65
C THR A 50 -3.32 -2.77 5.53
N GLY A 51 -3.77 -3.02 4.32
CA GLY A 51 -4.76 -4.05 4.03
C GLY A 51 -4.17 -5.29 3.38
N SER A 52 -5.03 -6.28 3.17
CA SER A 52 -4.73 -7.48 2.39
C SER A 52 -5.36 -7.39 1.01
N ARG A 53 -5.11 -8.41 0.17
CA ARG A 53 -5.67 -8.52 -1.18
C ARG A 53 -6.12 -9.94 -1.49
N VAL A 54 -7.20 -10.06 -2.25
CA VAL A 54 -7.54 -11.27 -3.00
C VAL A 54 -6.78 -11.20 -4.31
N LEU A 55 -6.17 -12.31 -4.74
CA LEU A 55 -5.44 -12.36 -6.01
C LEU A 55 -6.34 -12.95 -7.09
N ILE A 56 -6.45 -12.28 -8.23
CA ILE A 56 -7.16 -12.75 -9.40
C ILE A 56 -6.14 -13.35 -10.37
N ARG A 57 -6.40 -14.56 -10.87
CA ARG A 57 -5.55 -15.22 -11.86
C ARG A 57 -5.74 -14.60 -13.25
N GLU A 58 -4.75 -14.82 -14.11
CA GLU A 58 -4.71 -14.30 -15.48
C GLU A 58 -6.00 -14.57 -16.27
N GLY A 59 -6.49 -15.82 -16.29
CA GLY A 59 -7.69 -16.18 -17.05
C GLY A 59 -8.94 -15.40 -16.63
N LEU A 60 -9.14 -15.24 -15.31
CA LEU A 60 -10.27 -14.46 -14.79
C LEU A 60 -10.07 -12.96 -15.05
N THR A 61 -8.84 -12.47 -14.93
CA THR A 61 -8.49 -11.07 -15.25
C THR A 61 -8.81 -10.74 -16.71
N LYS A 62 -8.37 -11.58 -17.65
CA LYS A 62 -8.65 -11.42 -19.09
C LYS A 62 -10.16 -11.40 -19.38
N LYS A 63 -10.90 -12.32 -18.76
CA LYS A 63 -12.37 -12.38 -18.88
C LYS A 63 -13.02 -11.09 -18.40
N MET A 64 -12.67 -10.64 -17.19
CA MET A 64 -13.23 -9.42 -16.60
C MET A 64 -12.97 -8.17 -17.44
N LEU A 65 -11.76 -8.03 -17.98
CA LEU A 65 -11.39 -6.90 -18.84
C LEU A 65 -12.16 -6.93 -20.16
N ALA A 66 -12.32 -8.11 -20.78
CA ALA A 66 -13.08 -8.27 -22.02
C ALA A 66 -14.57 -7.94 -21.82
N GLU A 67 -15.15 -8.40 -20.71
CA GLU A 67 -16.56 -8.19 -20.37
C GLU A 67 -16.82 -6.82 -19.72
N ARG A 68 -15.78 -6.06 -19.38
CA ARG A 68 -15.84 -4.83 -18.57
C ARG A 68 -16.61 -5.03 -17.26
N ASN A 69 -16.45 -6.21 -16.66
CA ASN A 69 -17.16 -6.61 -15.46
C ASN A 69 -16.25 -6.50 -14.22
N CYS A 70 -16.67 -5.69 -13.26
CA CYS A 70 -15.98 -5.49 -11.98
C CYS A 70 -16.62 -6.26 -10.82
N ILE A 71 -17.66 -7.06 -11.07
CA ILE A 71 -18.29 -7.90 -10.05
C ILE A 71 -17.46 -9.18 -9.90
N ILE A 72 -16.93 -9.38 -8.69
CA ILE A 72 -16.07 -10.52 -8.36
C ILE A 72 -16.59 -11.17 -7.09
N SER A 73 -16.73 -12.49 -7.12
CA SER A 73 -16.97 -13.31 -5.95
C SER A 73 -15.68 -13.97 -5.49
N ILE A 74 -15.50 -14.09 -4.17
CA ILE A 74 -14.41 -14.92 -3.61
C ILE A 74 -14.56 -16.41 -3.94
N HIS A 75 -15.71 -16.83 -4.48
CA HIS A 75 -15.96 -18.20 -4.94
C HIS A 75 -15.68 -18.39 -6.44
N ASP A 76 -15.37 -17.32 -7.18
CA ASP A 76 -15.09 -17.43 -8.61
C ASP A 76 -13.85 -18.27 -8.87
N LYS A 77 -13.93 -19.16 -9.87
CA LYS A 77 -12.77 -19.91 -10.37
C LYS A 77 -11.73 -18.90 -10.86
N GLY A 78 -10.58 -18.86 -10.19
CA GLY A 78 -9.51 -17.90 -10.50
C GLY A 78 -9.17 -16.96 -9.35
N THR A 79 -9.90 -16.99 -8.24
CA THR A 79 -9.52 -16.27 -7.01
C THR A 79 -8.52 -17.07 -6.15
N LYS A 80 -7.66 -16.35 -5.42
CA LYS A 80 -6.69 -16.88 -4.45
C LYS A 80 -6.64 -15.98 -3.22
N ASN A 81 -6.26 -16.53 -2.07
CA ASN A 81 -6.29 -15.85 -0.76
C ASN A 81 -7.69 -15.33 -0.41
N THR A 82 -8.71 -16.13 -0.67
CA THR A 82 -10.14 -15.77 -0.59
C THR A 82 -10.59 -15.30 0.80
N ILE A 83 -9.92 -15.74 1.86
CA ILE A 83 -10.14 -15.23 3.23
C ILE A 83 -9.98 -13.71 3.33
N ASN A 84 -9.13 -13.11 2.48
CA ASN A 84 -8.95 -11.65 2.42
C ASN A 84 -10.12 -10.92 1.76
N GLY A 85 -11.06 -11.63 1.14
CA GLY A 85 -12.27 -11.07 0.53
C GLY A 85 -13.54 -11.33 1.32
N VAL A 86 -13.45 -11.91 2.52
CA VAL A 86 -14.58 -12.03 3.44
C VAL A 86 -14.80 -10.68 4.12
N HIS A 87 -15.99 -10.10 3.97
CA HIS A 87 -16.35 -8.80 4.57
C HIS A 87 -17.10 -8.99 5.89
N LEU A 88 -16.39 -8.81 7.01
CA LEU A 88 -16.89 -8.87 8.38
C LEU A 88 -16.23 -7.74 9.19
N PRO A 89 -16.58 -6.47 8.93
CA PRO A 89 -15.84 -5.30 9.44
C PRO A 89 -15.74 -5.24 10.97
N TRP A 90 -16.71 -5.82 11.68
CA TRP A 90 -16.71 -5.92 13.15
C TRP A 90 -15.56 -6.79 13.70
N LEU A 91 -14.96 -7.68 12.91
CA LEU A 91 -13.77 -8.44 13.28
C LEU A 91 -12.46 -7.66 13.07
N SER A 92 -12.47 -6.60 12.27
CA SER A 92 -11.25 -5.84 11.92
C SER A 92 -10.50 -5.29 13.15
N PRO A 93 -11.18 -4.67 14.16
CA PRO A 93 -10.49 -4.16 15.35
C PRO A 93 -9.73 -5.23 16.13
N LEU A 94 -10.17 -6.49 16.12
CA LEU A 94 -9.51 -7.60 16.81
C LEU A 94 -8.16 -7.96 16.19
N LEU A 95 -8.00 -7.74 14.87
CA LEU A 95 -6.79 -8.05 14.12
C LEU A 95 -5.94 -6.82 13.79
N GLN A 96 -6.26 -5.66 14.36
CA GLN A 96 -5.54 -4.43 14.05
C GLN A 96 -4.03 -4.48 14.37
N HIS A 97 -3.60 -5.33 15.30
CA HIS A 97 -2.19 -5.54 15.65
C HIS A 97 -1.54 -6.75 14.96
N TYR A 98 -2.26 -7.41 14.04
CA TYR A 98 -1.72 -8.52 13.27
C TYR A 98 -0.47 -8.09 12.50
N ARG A 99 0.65 -8.78 12.73
CA ARG A 99 1.96 -8.49 12.12
C ARG A 99 2.39 -7.03 12.24
N GLN A 100 2.05 -6.36 13.35
CA GLN A 100 2.29 -4.93 13.56
C GLN A 100 3.76 -4.50 13.31
N TRP A 101 4.73 -5.31 13.73
CA TRP A 101 6.16 -4.99 13.62
C TRP A 101 6.82 -5.49 12.33
N ASP A 102 6.08 -6.24 11.50
CA ASP A 102 6.59 -6.81 10.26
C ASP A 102 6.48 -5.78 9.12
N ILE A 103 7.55 -5.02 8.86
CA ILE A 103 7.61 -4.02 7.78
C ILE A 103 7.28 -4.66 6.42
N SER A 104 7.70 -5.91 6.19
CA SER A 104 7.49 -6.64 4.93
C SER A 104 6.02 -7.01 4.68
N TYR A 105 5.21 -7.00 5.73
CA TYR A 105 3.76 -7.12 5.67
C TYR A 105 3.11 -5.75 5.50
N SER A 106 3.57 -5.02 4.49
CA SER A 106 2.98 -3.78 3.98
C SER A 106 2.86 -3.94 2.46
N ARG A 107 1.72 -3.55 1.90
CA ARG A 107 1.43 -3.72 0.47
C ARG A 107 0.90 -2.40 -0.07
N GLY A 108 1.69 -1.69 -0.88
CA GLY A 108 1.34 -0.36 -1.40
C GLY A 108 -0.01 -0.26 -2.09
N CYS A 109 -0.50 -1.38 -2.63
CA CYS A 109 -1.82 -1.49 -3.27
C CYS A 109 -3.01 -1.23 -2.34
N ASN A 110 -2.83 -1.30 -1.01
CA ASN A 110 -3.89 -1.12 -0.04
C ASN A 110 -3.31 -0.54 1.25
N MET A 111 -3.02 0.76 1.23
CA MET A 111 -2.52 1.47 2.40
C MET A 111 -3.28 2.76 2.60
N ALA A 112 -3.34 3.23 3.85
CA ALA A 112 -3.88 4.54 4.14
C ALA A 112 -3.11 5.24 5.25
N PHE A 113 -2.99 6.55 5.14
CA PHE A 113 -2.10 7.37 5.96
C PHE A 113 -2.76 8.69 6.33
N TRP A 114 -2.29 9.27 7.43
CA TRP A 114 -2.51 10.69 7.66
C TRP A 114 -1.47 11.50 6.87
N LYS A 115 -1.93 12.52 6.16
CA LYS A 115 -1.10 13.41 5.37
C LYS A 115 0.01 14.04 6.23
N GLU A 116 -0.31 14.43 7.46
CA GLU A 116 0.67 14.98 8.40
C GLU A 116 1.82 14.01 8.68
N ASP A 117 1.55 12.71 8.81
CA ASP A 117 2.56 11.70 9.08
C ASP A 117 3.43 11.44 7.85
N LEU A 118 2.84 11.46 6.65
CA LEU A 118 3.59 11.40 5.40
C LEU A 118 4.52 12.61 5.23
N LEU A 119 4.04 13.82 5.56
CA LEU A 119 4.85 15.04 5.47
C LEU A 119 6.00 15.04 6.49
N LYS A 120 5.76 14.54 7.72
CA LYS A 120 6.79 14.42 8.77
C LYS A 120 7.98 13.56 8.38
N VAL A 121 7.78 12.60 7.48
CA VAL A 121 8.88 11.75 6.97
C VAL A 121 9.40 12.20 5.61
N ASN A 122 8.81 13.22 4.98
CA ASN A 122 9.06 13.68 3.61
C ASN A 122 8.51 12.80 2.47
N GLY A 123 7.44 12.04 2.71
CA GLY A 123 6.82 11.18 1.69
C GLY A 123 7.72 10.02 1.26
N TYR A 124 7.52 9.51 0.05
CA TYR A 124 8.33 8.43 -0.54
C TYR A 124 9.74 8.91 -0.87
N ASN A 125 10.73 8.04 -0.69
CA ASN A 125 12.12 8.32 -1.06
C ASN A 125 12.34 8.12 -2.56
N GLU A 126 12.47 9.22 -3.31
CA GLU A 126 12.69 9.25 -4.76
C GLU A 126 14.11 8.80 -5.17
N ALA A 127 15.02 8.55 -4.22
CA ALA A 127 16.26 7.82 -4.51
C ALA A 127 16.00 6.33 -4.81
N ILE A 128 14.85 5.80 -4.40
CA ILE A 128 14.37 4.48 -4.80
C ILE A 128 13.74 4.60 -6.19
N THR A 129 14.44 4.06 -7.18
CA THR A 129 13.99 4.05 -8.58
C THR A 129 13.78 2.61 -9.04
N GLY A 130 12.93 2.42 -10.05
CA GLY A 130 12.53 1.07 -10.45
C GLY A 130 11.59 0.41 -9.42
N TRP A 131 11.38 -0.89 -9.56
CA TRP A 131 10.40 -1.62 -8.76
C TRP A 131 10.99 -2.11 -7.43
N GLY A 132 10.28 -1.86 -6.33
CA GLY A 132 10.45 -2.54 -5.05
C GLY A 132 11.19 -1.75 -3.97
N SER A 133 10.81 -2.07 -2.72
CA SER A 133 11.31 -1.52 -1.45
C SER A 133 10.84 -0.11 -1.08
N GLU A 134 10.20 0.62 -1.99
CA GLU A 134 9.68 1.98 -1.76
C GLU A 134 8.63 2.03 -0.63
N ASP A 135 7.68 1.10 -0.62
CA ASP A 135 6.66 1.02 0.42
C ASP A 135 7.26 0.64 1.77
N HIS A 136 8.20 -0.31 1.77
CA HIS A 136 8.85 -0.80 2.98
C HIS A 136 9.73 0.28 3.62
N GLU A 137 10.40 1.09 2.80
CA GLU A 137 11.26 2.17 3.27
C GLU A 137 10.44 3.30 3.88
N LEU A 138 9.34 3.69 3.22
CA LEU A 138 8.37 4.64 3.78
C LEU A 138 7.81 4.16 5.12
N VAL A 139 7.34 2.90 5.17
CA VAL A 139 6.80 2.31 6.41
C VAL A 139 7.86 2.28 7.50
N CYS A 140 9.11 1.97 7.17
CA CYS A 140 10.20 1.98 8.14
C CYS A 140 10.37 3.37 8.75
N ARG A 141 10.40 4.43 7.95
CA ARG A 141 10.52 5.82 8.45
C ARG A 141 9.33 6.22 9.32
N LEU A 142 8.10 5.85 8.92
CA LEU A 142 6.90 6.09 9.72
C LEU A 142 6.98 5.42 11.10
N ILE A 143 7.40 4.16 11.15
CA ILE A 143 7.58 3.42 12.41
C ILE A 143 8.70 4.03 13.26
N ASN A 144 9.82 4.41 12.65
CA ASN A 144 10.92 5.09 13.35
C ASN A 144 10.48 6.45 13.91
N ASN A 145 9.51 7.11 13.28
CA ASN A 145 8.88 8.36 13.76
C ASN A 145 7.76 8.12 14.79
N GLY A 146 7.54 6.87 15.24
CA GLY A 146 6.56 6.52 16.26
C GLY A 146 5.12 6.28 15.75
N VAL A 147 4.90 6.33 14.43
CA VAL A 147 3.59 6.05 13.83
C VAL A 147 3.32 4.54 13.85
N ARG A 148 2.17 4.14 14.41
CA ARG A 148 1.86 2.71 14.59
C ARG A 148 1.30 2.10 13.31
N LYS A 149 1.83 0.94 12.90
CA LYS A 149 1.17 0.12 11.87
C LYS A 149 -0.10 -0.52 12.43
N ARG A 150 -1.20 -0.46 11.68
CA ARG A 150 -2.41 -1.23 11.92
C ARG A 150 -2.83 -2.00 10.67
N THR A 151 -3.30 -3.23 10.85
CA THR A 151 -3.72 -4.08 9.73
C THR A 151 -5.24 -4.12 9.65
N ILE A 152 -5.81 -3.73 8.50
CA ILE A 152 -7.25 -3.87 8.23
C ILE A 152 -7.52 -5.26 7.63
N LYS A 153 -8.25 -6.10 8.37
CA LYS A 153 -8.66 -7.45 7.95
C LYS A 153 -10.18 -7.55 8.01
N PHE A 154 -10.74 -8.37 7.14
CA PHE A 154 -12.19 -8.52 6.98
C PHE A 154 -12.93 -7.21 6.62
N ALA A 155 -12.20 -6.20 6.17
CA ALA A 155 -12.64 -4.88 5.75
C ALA A 155 -11.56 -4.30 4.81
N GLY A 156 -11.88 -3.23 4.07
CA GLY A 156 -10.95 -2.59 3.15
C GLY A 156 -10.49 -3.56 2.05
N ILE A 157 -11.42 -4.34 1.52
CA ILE A 157 -11.14 -5.45 0.59
C ILE A 157 -10.80 -4.92 -0.80
N VAL A 158 -9.74 -5.50 -1.38
CA VAL A 158 -9.36 -5.28 -2.78
C VAL A 158 -9.09 -6.60 -3.48
N PHE A 159 -9.37 -6.63 -4.78
CA PHE A 159 -9.09 -7.73 -5.69
C PHE A 159 -8.02 -7.28 -6.67
N HIS A 160 -6.85 -7.89 -6.60
CA HIS A 160 -5.69 -7.53 -7.41
C HIS A 160 -5.75 -8.30 -8.73
N LEU A 161 -5.83 -7.58 -9.83
CA LEU A 161 -5.81 -8.15 -11.17
C LEU A 161 -4.42 -8.72 -11.44
N TYR A 162 -4.37 -9.77 -12.26
CA TYR A 162 -3.10 -10.33 -12.70
C TYR A 162 -2.40 -9.37 -13.64
N HIS A 163 -1.12 -9.15 -13.40
CA HIS A 163 -0.20 -8.49 -14.34
C HIS A 163 1.15 -9.20 -14.28
N GLU A 164 1.95 -9.05 -15.34
CA GLU A 164 3.33 -9.53 -15.35
C GLU A 164 4.19 -8.71 -14.38
N LEU A 165 5.13 -9.38 -13.73
CA LEU A 165 6.02 -8.70 -12.79
C LEU A 165 6.97 -7.77 -13.54
N HIS A 166 7.16 -6.57 -13.01
CA HIS A 166 8.15 -5.62 -13.55
C HIS A 166 9.59 -6.09 -13.26
N GLY A 167 10.52 -5.61 -14.08
CA GLY A 167 11.96 -5.89 -13.94
C GLY A 167 12.54 -5.43 -12.60
N THR A 168 13.58 -6.12 -12.14
CA THR A 168 14.21 -5.94 -10.81
C THR A 168 15.55 -5.23 -10.87
N ASP A 169 15.81 -4.47 -11.93
CA ASP A 169 17.16 -4.01 -12.30
C ASP A 169 17.86 -3.19 -11.19
N ASN A 170 17.09 -2.45 -10.37
CA ASN A 170 17.64 -1.63 -9.28
C ASN A 170 17.35 -2.17 -7.87
N LEU A 171 16.89 -3.43 -7.76
CA LEU A 171 16.40 -3.97 -6.49
C LEU A 171 17.50 -4.08 -5.41
N SER A 172 18.76 -4.30 -5.80
CA SER A 172 19.90 -4.35 -4.87
C SER A 172 20.14 -3.00 -4.19
N ASN A 173 20.16 -1.92 -4.97
CA ASN A 173 20.28 -0.56 -4.47
C ASN A 173 19.09 -0.19 -3.57
N ASN A 174 17.87 -0.47 -4.02
CA ASN A 174 16.65 -0.17 -3.24
C ASN A 174 16.64 -0.91 -1.89
N ARG A 175 17.12 -2.16 -1.85
CA ARG A 175 17.30 -2.92 -0.61
C ARG A 175 18.39 -2.33 0.28
N SER A 176 19.47 -1.80 -0.29
CA SER A 176 20.51 -1.11 0.46
C SER A 176 19.95 0.13 1.18
N ILE A 177 19.20 0.98 0.47
CA ILE A 177 18.53 2.16 1.04
C ILE A 177 17.57 1.75 2.17
N LEU A 178 16.75 0.72 1.95
CA LEU A 178 15.86 0.19 2.98
C LEU A 178 16.65 -0.33 4.20
N ASN A 179 17.76 -1.04 3.98
CA ASN A 179 18.57 -1.58 5.06
C ASN A 179 19.22 -0.47 5.89
N GLU A 180 19.75 0.56 5.23
CA GLU A 180 20.27 1.75 5.89
C GLU A 180 19.21 2.43 6.75
N THR A 181 18.01 2.62 6.20
CA THR A 181 16.86 3.20 6.92
C THR A 181 16.52 2.43 8.19
N LYS A 182 16.58 1.09 8.13
CA LYS A 182 16.36 0.21 9.29
C LYS A 182 17.48 0.33 10.32
N VAL A 183 18.73 0.19 9.89
CA VAL A 183 19.91 0.14 10.79
C VAL A 183 20.12 1.48 11.49
N ARG A 184 20.06 2.58 10.73
CA ARG A 184 20.27 3.94 11.24
C ARG A 184 19.01 4.54 11.87
N LYS A 185 17.88 3.82 11.85
CA LYS A 185 16.56 4.29 12.29
C LYS A 185 16.19 5.65 11.69
N LEU A 186 16.44 5.83 10.40
CA LEU A 186 16.16 7.09 9.72
C LEU A 186 14.65 7.39 9.79
N THR A 187 14.31 8.66 9.98
CA THR A 187 12.94 9.16 10.05
C THR A 187 12.59 10.10 8.89
N TRP A 188 13.58 10.51 8.11
CA TRP A 188 13.49 11.47 7.01
C TRP A 188 14.25 10.96 5.80
N CYS A 189 13.85 11.38 4.59
CA CYS A 189 14.63 11.20 3.37
C CYS A 189 14.86 12.55 2.68
N ASP A 190 16.06 12.75 2.11
CA ASP A 190 16.42 14.02 1.47
C ASP A 190 15.72 14.20 0.12
N LYS A 191 15.56 13.10 -0.64
CA LYS A 191 14.85 13.08 -1.92
C LYS A 191 13.39 12.69 -1.73
N GLY A 192 12.60 13.58 -1.14
CA GLY A 192 11.19 13.34 -0.85
C GLY A 192 10.24 14.30 -1.59
N ILE A 193 9.16 14.69 -0.92
CA ILE A 193 8.22 15.73 -1.40
C ILE A 193 8.90 17.09 -1.43
N ILE A 194 9.61 17.43 -0.36
CA ILE A 194 10.44 18.62 -0.24
C ILE A 194 11.84 18.24 -0.71
N GLN A 195 12.31 18.91 -1.75
CA GLN A 195 13.65 18.76 -2.31
C GLN A 195 14.27 20.16 -2.31
N ASN A 196 15.26 20.39 -1.44
CA ASN A 196 16.06 21.62 -1.42
C ASN A 196 17.27 21.47 -2.34
#